data_AF-A0A0P8YW49-F1
#
_entry.id   AF-A0A0P8YW49-F1
#
_cell.length_a   1.000
_cell.length_b   1.000
_cell.length_c   1.000
_cell.angle_alpha   90.00
_cell.angle_beta   90.00
_cell.angle_gamma   90.00
#
_symmetry.space_group_name_H-M   'P 1'
#
loop_
_entity.id
_entity.type
_entity.pdbx_description
1 polymer ?
#
loop_
_entity_poly.entity_id
_entity_poly.type
_entity_poly.pdbx_seq_one_letter_code
_entity_poly.pdbx_strand_id
1 'polypeptide(L)'
;MSRKRKAPIRKIYPDPKYGSVIISKFINSIMFDGKRSTAEKILYDALDRIKSKNNNDPLKVFNSAISNVKPNLEVRSRRVGGATYQVPVEVKANRGQALALRWLLDASRKRKNKTMSEKLYFEILDASQNNKDIINIDINYV
;
A
#
# COMPACT_ATOMS: atom_id res chain seq x y z
N MET A 1 -7.24 -24.93 1.45
CA MET A 1 -7.90 -24.19 2.54
C MET A 1 -9.28 -24.80 2.75
N SER A 2 -9.68 -25.14 3.99
CA SER A 2 -10.96 -25.82 4.26
C SER A 2 -12.12 -24.82 4.29
N ARG A 3 -13.25 -25.15 3.66
CA ARG A 3 -14.50 -24.34 3.77
C ARG A 3 -14.97 -24.16 5.22
N LYS A 4 -14.61 -25.10 6.12
CA LYS A 4 -15.05 -25.12 7.52
C LYS A 4 -14.14 -24.36 8.49
N ARG A 5 -12.82 -24.24 8.21
CA ARG A 5 -11.86 -23.66 9.15
C ARG A 5 -11.09 -22.49 8.52
N LYS A 6 -11.15 -21.34 9.20
CA LYS A 6 -10.36 -20.16 8.85
C LYS A 6 -8.90 -20.39 9.21
N ALA A 7 -7.99 -20.08 8.30
CA ALA A 7 -6.56 -20.16 8.57
C ALA A 7 -6.16 -19.14 9.65
N PRO A 8 -5.25 -19.51 10.58
CA PRO A 8 -4.76 -18.59 11.59
C PRO A 8 -3.98 -17.44 10.92
N ILE A 9 -4.15 -16.23 11.46
CA ILE A 9 -3.46 -15.04 10.96
C ILE A 9 -2.03 -15.06 11.49
N ARG A 10 -1.04 -14.98 10.60
CA ARG A 10 0.38 -14.90 10.97
C ARG A 10 0.67 -13.54 11.62
N LYS A 11 1.36 -13.55 12.76
CA LYS A 11 1.82 -12.34 13.45
C LYS A 11 3.03 -11.76 12.70
N ILE A 12 3.09 -10.43 12.61
CA ILE A 12 4.17 -9.68 11.97
C ILE A 12 4.80 -8.80 13.03
N TYR A 13 6.12 -8.82 13.11
CA TYR A 13 6.88 -8.01 14.06
C TYR A 13 7.05 -6.59 13.53
N PRO A 14 7.17 -5.59 14.43
CA PRO A 14 7.45 -4.22 14.03
C PRO A 14 8.84 -4.09 13.40
N ASP A 15 8.98 -3.06 12.57
CA ASP A 15 10.23 -2.70 11.93
C ASP A 15 11.33 -2.33 12.95
N PRO A 16 12.61 -2.72 12.75
CA PRO A 16 13.68 -2.41 13.69
C PRO A 16 14.12 -0.94 13.69
N LYS A 17 14.01 -0.20 12.56
CA LYS A 17 14.44 1.20 12.47
C LYS A 17 13.37 2.16 12.99
N TYR A 18 12.11 1.90 12.65
CA TYR A 18 10.99 2.80 12.92
C TYR A 18 9.94 2.26 13.91
N GLY A 19 10.05 1.00 14.34
CA GLY A 19 9.11 0.40 15.30
C GLY A 19 7.69 0.17 14.74
N SER A 20 7.47 0.34 13.43
CA SER A 20 6.14 0.30 12.82
C SER A 20 5.84 -1.04 12.15
N VAL A 21 4.69 -1.62 12.48
CA VAL A 21 4.17 -2.83 11.82
C VAL A 21 3.78 -2.55 10.36
N ILE A 22 3.37 -1.31 10.06
CA ILE A 22 2.95 -0.90 8.71
C ILE A 22 4.15 -0.92 7.77
N ILE A 23 5.29 -0.42 8.23
CA ILE A 23 6.57 -0.45 7.49
C ILE A 23 7.00 -1.89 7.23
N SER A 24 6.97 -2.78 8.24
CA SER A 24 7.31 -4.18 8.01
C SER A 24 6.35 -4.87 7.01
N LYS A 25 5.06 -4.54 7.02
CA LYS A 25 4.11 -5.05 6.01
C LYS A 25 4.47 -4.54 4.62
N PHE A 26 4.88 -3.28 4.50
CA PHE A 26 5.24 -2.69 3.21
C PHE A 26 6.55 -3.25 2.65
N ILE A 27 7.57 -3.47 3.50
CA ILE A 27 8.81 -4.17 3.13
C ILE A 27 8.48 -5.55 2.56
N ASN A 28 7.59 -6.30 3.23
CA ASN A 28 7.17 -7.62 2.73
C ASN A 28 6.45 -7.55 1.37
N SER A 29 5.73 -6.47 1.08
CA SER A 29 5.08 -6.25 -0.22
C SER A 29 6.07 -5.85 -1.32
N ILE A 30 7.08 -5.03 -1.00
CA ILE A 30 8.16 -4.65 -1.92
C ILE A 30 9.02 -5.86 -2.29
N MET A 31 9.25 -6.74 -1.31
CA MET A 31 10.13 -7.90 -1.42
C MET A 31 9.78 -8.78 -2.62
N PHE A 32 10.78 -8.98 -3.48
CA PHE A 32 10.72 -9.91 -4.60
C PHE A 32 11.70 -11.04 -4.34
N ASP A 33 11.30 -12.28 -4.66
CA ASP A 33 12.18 -13.46 -4.56
C ASP A 33 12.79 -13.68 -3.16
N GLY A 34 12.05 -13.30 -2.10
CA GLY A 34 12.50 -13.43 -0.71
C GLY A 34 13.66 -12.50 -0.30
N LYS A 35 14.07 -11.56 -1.16
CA LYS A 35 15.20 -10.66 -0.90
C LYS A 35 14.80 -9.50 0.03
N ARG A 36 14.77 -9.79 1.34
CA ARG A 36 14.36 -8.82 2.37
C ARG A 36 15.30 -7.65 2.50
N SER A 37 16.61 -7.91 2.57
CA SER A 37 17.64 -6.87 2.74
C SER A 37 17.58 -5.81 1.63
N THR A 38 17.35 -6.22 0.37
CA THR A 38 17.20 -5.28 -0.75
C THR A 38 15.90 -4.47 -0.66
N ALA A 39 14.81 -5.09 -0.20
CA ALA A 39 13.53 -4.40 -0.03
C ALA A 39 13.59 -3.35 1.10
N GLU A 40 14.24 -3.68 2.20
CA GLU A 40 14.52 -2.77 3.30
C GLU A 40 15.34 -1.58 2.83
N LYS A 41 16.44 -1.84 2.11
CA LYS A 41 17.29 -0.79 1.54
C LYS A 41 16.50 0.16 0.64
N ILE A 42 15.70 -0.37 -0.28
CA ILE A 42 14.87 0.43 -1.19
C ILE A 42 13.92 1.35 -0.43
N LEU A 43 13.26 0.84 0.62
CA LEU A 43 12.31 1.64 1.40
C LEU A 43 13.03 2.69 2.26
N TYR A 44 14.10 2.31 2.95
CA TYR A 44 14.87 3.23 3.78
C TYR A 44 15.51 4.33 2.95
N ASP A 45 16.07 4.01 1.78
CA ASP A 45 16.62 5.01 0.85
C ASP A 45 15.53 6.00 0.42
N ALA A 46 14.29 5.55 0.18
CA ALA A 46 13.17 6.41 -0.16
C ALA A 46 12.77 7.32 1.01
N LEU A 47 12.67 6.79 2.23
CA LEU A 47 12.31 7.54 3.44
C LEU A 47 13.40 8.54 3.84
N ASP A 48 14.68 8.17 3.72
CA ASP A 48 15.81 9.06 4.01
C ASP A 48 15.86 10.23 2.99
N ARG A 49 15.39 10.01 1.75
CA ARG A 49 15.20 11.09 0.76
C ARG A 49 14.05 12.04 1.10
N ILE A 50 12.96 11.52 1.65
CA ILE A 50 11.86 12.37 2.17
C ILE A 50 12.39 13.26 3.29
N LYS A 51 13.16 12.67 4.21
CA LYS A 51 13.76 13.39 5.32
C LYS A 51 14.72 14.49 4.84
N SER A 52 15.60 14.19 3.88
CA SER A 52 16.63 15.13 3.42
C SER A 52 16.10 16.26 2.52
N LYS A 53 15.12 15.99 1.65
CA LYS A 53 14.61 16.99 0.70
C LYS A 53 13.49 17.85 1.27
N ASN A 54 12.63 17.27 2.11
CA ASN A 54 11.42 17.95 2.57
C ASN A 54 11.47 18.34 4.04
N ASN A 55 12.54 17.99 4.78
CA ASN A 55 12.70 18.22 6.22
C ASN A 55 11.50 17.77 7.08
N ASN A 56 10.68 16.87 6.55
CA ASN A 56 9.51 16.34 7.22
C ASN A 56 9.83 14.99 7.86
N ASP A 57 9.11 14.65 8.93
CA ASP A 57 9.17 13.31 9.50
C ASP A 57 8.69 12.28 8.46
N PRO A 58 9.57 11.39 7.96
CA PRO A 58 9.24 10.44 6.91
C PRO A 58 8.13 9.47 7.33
N LEU A 59 8.01 9.17 8.63
CA LEU A 59 6.98 8.27 9.14
C LEU A 59 5.60 8.91 9.08
N LYS A 60 5.51 10.19 9.43
CA LYS A 60 4.28 10.97 9.31
C LYS A 60 3.83 11.09 7.84
N VAL A 61 4.75 11.43 6.94
CA VAL A 61 4.45 11.54 5.50
C VAL A 61 3.94 10.21 4.94
N PHE A 62 4.60 9.10 5.29
CA PHE A 62 4.19 7.76 4.86
C PHE A 62 2.80 7.37 5.38
N ASN A 63 2.50 7.65 6.65
CA ASN A 63 1.18 7.36 7.21
C ASN A 63 0.08 8.22 6.57
N SER A 64 0.36 9.50 6.30
CA SER A 64 -0.57 10.38 5.58
C SER A 64 -0.84 9.85 4.16
N ALA A 65 0.21 9.46 3.43
CA ALA A 65 0.08 8.85 2.11
C ALA A 65 -0.83 7.61 2.13
N ILE A 66 -0.62 6.70 3.09
CA ILE A 66 -1.48 5.51 3.23
C ILE A 66 -2.93 5.88 3.55
N SER A 67 -3.14 6.87 4.43
CA SER A 67 -4.49 7.31 4.79
C SER A 67 -5.24 7.85 3.57
N ASN A 68 -4.54 8.56 2.69
CA ASN A 68 -5.12 9.14 1.48
C ASN A 68 -5.43 8.08 0.41
N VAL A 69 -4.58 7.06 0.27
CA VAL A 69 -4.76 5.98 -0.73
C VAL A 69 -5.77 4.92 -0.25
N LYS A 70 -6.08 4.87 1.04
CA LYS A 70 -6.96 3.86 1.62
C LYS A 70 -8.41 4.02 1.09
N PRO A 71 -8.98 2.98 0.44
CA PRO A 71 -10.37 3.03 0.02
C PRO A 71 -11.31 2.80 1.19
N ASN A 72 -12.44 3.53 1.18
CA ASN A 72 -13.52 3.35 2.14
C ASN A 72 -14.60 2.38 1.62
N LEU A 73 -14.84 2.37 0.31
CA LEU A 73 -15.81 1.50 -0.36
C LEU A 73 -15.10 0.68 -1.45
N GLU A 74 -15.50 -0.59 -1.57
CA GLU A 74 -15.15 -1.44 -2.71
C GLU A 74 -16.44 -1.96 -3.34
N VAL A 75 -16.40 -2.23 -4.63
CA VAL A 75 -17.49 -2.93 -5.31
C VAL A 75 -17.27 -4.43 -5.18
N ARG A 76 -18.38 -5.17 -5.02
CA ARG A 76 -18.38 -6.63 -5.09
C ARG A 76 -19.45 -7.10 -6.06
N SER A 77 -19.11 -8.10 -6.86
CA SER A 77 -20.05 -8.76 -7.74
C SER A 77 -21.07 -9.58 -6.92
N ARG A 78 -22.36 -9.31 -7.15
CA ARG A 78 -23.48 -10.03 -6.55
C ARG A 78 -24.48 -10.43 -7.64
N ARG A 79 -24.85 -11.70 -7.69
CA ARG A 79 -25.82 -12.22 -8.65
C ARG A 79 -27.24 -12.10 -8.10
N VAL A 80 -28.12 -11.45 -8.85
CA VAL A 80 -29.53 -11.24 -8.50
C VAL A 80 -30.36 -11.40 -9.78
N GLY A 81 -31.41 -12.24 -9.75
CA GLY A 81 -32.37 -12.37 -10.85
C GLY A 81 -31.78 -12.78 -12.21
N GLY A 82 -30.64 -13.48 -12.23
CA GLY A 82 -29.98 -13.92 -13.47
C GLY A 82 -28.90 -12.98 -14.02
N ALA A 83 -28.78 -11.75 -13.51
CA ALA A 83 -27.71 -10.80 -13.83
C ALA A 83 -26.71 -10.63 -12.67
N THR A 84 -25.50 -10.16 -13.00
CA THR A 84 -24.46 -9.87 -12.01
C THR A 84 -24.34 -8.36 -11.84
N TYR A 85 -24.62 -7.86 -10.64
CA TYR A 85 -24.56 -6.45 -10.28
C TYR A 85 -23.32 -6.14 -9.45
N GLN A 86 -22.82 -4.93 -9.59
CA GLN A 86 -21.77 -4.39 -8.76
C GLN A 86 -22.38 -3.70 -7.54
N VAL A 87 -22.21 -4.29 -6.36
CA VAL A 87 -22.77 -3.79 -5.11
C VAL A 87 -21.65 -3.14 -4.28
N PRO A 88 -21.79 -1.86 -3.87
CA PRO A 88 -20.82 -1.21 -3.01
C PRO A 88 -20.88 -1.80 -1.60
N VAL A 89 -19.71 -2.11 -1.03
CA VAL A 89 -19.53 -2.66 0.31
C VAL A 89 -18.40 -1.91 1.01
N GLU A 90 -18.57 -1.64 2.30
CA GLU A 90 -17.54 -1.00 3.11
C GLU A 90 -16.28 -1.88 3.26
N VAL A 91 -15.13 -1.24 3.11
CA VAL A 91 -13.83 -1.90 3.22
C VAL A 91 -13.39 -1.98 4.67
N LYS A 92 -13.22 -3.20 5.18
CA LYS A 92 -12.65 -3.44 6.52
C LYS A 92 -11.25 -2.82 6.63
N ALA A 93 -10.92 -2.22 7.77
CA ALA A 93 -9.67 -1.49 7.99
C ALA A 93 -8.39 -2.27 7.58
N ASN A 94 -8.27 -3.54 7.99
CA ASN A 94 -7.12 -4.39 7.62
C ASN A 94 -6.99 -4.59 6.10
N ARG A 95 -8.13 -4.71 5.40
CA ARG A 95 -8.17 -4.87 3.95
C ARG A 95 -7.86 -3.56 3.25
N GLY A 96 -8.44 -2.44 3.72
CA GLY A 96 -8.16 -1.11 3.17
C GLY A 96 -6.68 -0.75 3.28
N GLN A 97 -6.04 -1.05 4.41
CA GLN A 97 -4.60 -0.88 4.56
C GLN A 97 -3.80 -1.75 3.57
N ALA A 98 -4.17 -3.02 3.40
CA ALA A 98 -3.48 -3.90 2.46
C ALA A 98 -3.65 -3.46 0.99
N LEU A 99 -4.84 -2.96 0.63
CA LEU A 99 -5.11 -2.39 -0.69
C LEU A 99 -4.27 -1.13 -0.91
N ALA A 100 -4.22 -0.23 0.07
CA ALA A 100 -3.44 0.99 -0.02
C ALA A 100 -1.95 0.71 -0.28
N LEU A 101 -1.37 -0.22 0.49
CA LEU A 101 0.03 -0.63 0.32
C LEU A 101 0.28 -1.26 -1.07
N ARG A 102 -0.67 -2.07 -1.57
CA ARG A 102 -0.56 -2.71 -2.88
C ARG A 102 -0.61 -1.68 -4.00
N TRP A 103 -1.61 -0.80 -3.97
CA TRP A 103 -1.81 0.23 -4.97
C TRP A 103 -0.64 1.20 -5.04
N LEU A 104 -0.13 1.64 -3.89
CA LEU A 104 1.04 2.51 -3.83
C LEU A 104 2.27 1.83 -4.44
N LEU A 105 2.48 0.53 -4.18
CA LEU A 105 3.57 -0.24 -4.79
C LEU A 105 3.41 -0.40 -6.30
N ASP A 106 2.22 -0.76 -6.76
CA ASP A 106 1.94 -0.99 -8.17
C ASP A 106 2.05 0.30 -8.98
N ALA A 107 1.56 1.42 -8.44
CA ALA A 107 1.71 2.75 -9.03
C ALA A 107 3.18 3.18 -9.07
N SER A 108 3.93 2.97 -7.97
CA SER A 108 5.37 3.19 -7.93
C SER A 108 6.10 2.41 -9.03
N ARG A 109 5.76 1.13 -9.25
CA ARG A 109 6.40 0.29 -10.28
C ARG A 109 6.18 0.83 -11.70
N LYS A 110 4.99 1.39 -11.98
CA LYS A 110 4.62 1.96 -13.28
C LYS A 110 5.32 3.29 -13.60
N ARG A 111 5.88 4.00 -12.61
CA ARG A 111 6.61 5.25 -12.86
C ARG A 111 7.86 5.04 -13.72
N LYS A 112 8.22 6.07 -14.49
CA LYS A 112 9.36 6.08 -15.43
C LYS A 112 10.73 6.39 -14.80
N ASN A 113 10.81 6.64 -13.48
CA ASN A 113 12.07 7.02 -12.83
C ASN A 113 13.12 5.89 -12.86
N LYS A 114 14.39 6.24 -12.59
CA LYS A 114 15.53 5.33 -12.81
C LYS A 114 15.59 4.22 -11.76
N THR A 115 15.51 4.56 -10.48
CA THR A 115 15.62 3.58 -9.38
C THR A 115 14.29 3.40 -8.65
N MET A 116 14.06 2.22 -8.07
CA MET A 116 12.82 1.95 -7.33
C MET A 116 12.66 2.84 -6.10
N SER A 117 13.77 3.22 -5.45
CA SER A 117 13.75 4.17 -4.34
C SER A 117 13.32 5.58 -4.77
N GLU A 118 13.69 6.03 -5.98
CA GLU A 118 13.16 7.27 -6.58
C GLU A 118 11.66 7.16 -6.84
N LYS A 119 11.25 6.06 -7.47
CA LYS A 119 9.84 5.83 -7.78
C LYS A 119 8.99 5.90 -6.52
N LEU A 120 9.38 5.20 -5.46
CA LEU A 120 8.70 5.22 -4.16
C LEU A 120 8.71 6.61 -3.51
N TYR A 121 9.84 7.31 -3.53
CA TYR A 121 9.95 8.65 -2.98
C TYR A 121 8.91 9.60 -3.60
N PHE A 122 8.84 9.65 -4.93
CA PHE A 122 7.89 10.52 -5.63
C PHE A 122 6.45 10.05 -5.40
N GLU A 123 6.19 8.75 -5.40
CA GLU A 123 4.85 8.22 -5.16
C GLU A 123 4.32 8.55 -3.76
N ILE A 124 5.14 8.36 -2.73
CA ILE A 124 4.77 8.65 -1.34
C ILE A 124 4.51 10.15 -1.17
N LEU A 125 5.33 10.99 -1.79
CA LEU A 125 5.16 12.44 -1.74
C LEU A 125 3.87 12.86 -2.43
N ASP A 126 3.61 12.39 -3.65
CA ASP A 126 2.38 12.69 -4.40
C ASP A 126 1.13 12.19 -3.67
N ALA A 127 1.17 10.97 -3.12
CA ALA A 127 0.10 10.40 -2.32
C ALA A 127 -0.17 11.22 -1.05
N SER A 128 0.87 11.73 -0.39
CA SER A 128 0.70 12.57 0.79
C SER A 128 0.02 13.91 0.49
N GLN A 129 0.17 14.42 -0.74
CA GLN A 129 -0.41 15.68 -1.22
C GLN A 129 -1.77 15.52 -1.91
N ASN A 130 -2.36 14.32 -1.91
CA ASN A 130 -3.62 14.00 -2.60
C ASN A 130 -3.59 14.22 -4.13
N ASN A 131 -2.42 14.07 -4.77
CA ASN A 131 -2.35 14.16 -6.23
C ASN A 131 -3.06 12.94 -6.88
N LYS A 132 -3.87 13.23 -7.90
CA LYS A 132 -5.02 12.42 -8.37
C LYS A 132 -4.67 11.09 -9.06
N ASP A 133 -3.41 10.88 -9.46
CA ASP A 133 -3.04 9.72 -10.29
C ASP A 133 -3.19 8.37 -9.57
N ILE A 134 -3.06 8.35 -8.23
CA ILE A 134 -3.19 7.14 -7.40
C ILE A 134 -4.64 6.93 -6.94
N ILE A 135 -5.39 8.01 -6.76
CA ILE A 135 -6.76 8.01 -6.21
C ILE A 135 -7.77 7.56 -7.27
N ASN A 136 -7.44 7.70 -8.55
CA ASN A 136 -8.21 7.21 -9.70
C ASN A 136 -8.10 5.68 -9.92
N ILE A 137 -7.79 4.90 -8.89
CA ILE A 137 -7.97 3.45 -8.98
C ILE A 137 -9.47 3.20 -8.83
N ASP A 138 -10.12 3.23 -9.98
CA ASP A 138 -11.53 3.01 -10.18
C ASP A 138 -12.03 1.88 -9.26
N ILE A 139 -13.03 2.22 -8.46
CA ILE A 139 -13.84 1.27 -7.68
C ILE A 139 -14.39 0.15 -8.60
N ASN A 140 -14.37 0.34 -9.92
CA ASN A 140 -14.87 -0.57 -10.95
C ASN A 140 -14.01 -1.82 -11.23
N TYR A 141 -12.75 -1.92 -10.76
CA TYR A 141 -11.85 -3.04 -11.07
C TYR A 141 -11.41 -3.89 -9.86
N VAL A 142 -12.32 -4.18 -8.92
CA VAL A 142 -12.13 -5.23 -7.88
C VAL A 142 -13.23 -6.27 -7.95
#